data_AF-A0A2V7FEG4-F1
#
_entry.id   AF-A0A2V7FEG4-F1
#
_cell.length_a   1.000
_cell.length_b   1.000
_cell.length_c   1.000
_cell.angle_alpha   90.00
_cell.angle_beta   90.00
_cell.angle_gamma   90.00
#
_symmetry.space_group_name_H-M   'P 1'
#
loop_
_entity.id
_entity.type
_entity.pdbx_description
1 polymer ?
#
loop_
_entity_poly.entity_id
_entity_poly.type
_entity_poly.pdbx_seq_one_letter_code
_entity_poly.pdbx_strand_id
1 'polypeptide(L)'
;MWTTHLGHYIPLTWMTLGLDYLLWGMHPLGYHLTNLLLHAANAVVFFFVVRRLLTLALPSPSEHGYALAVSSGVAALVFAIHPLRVESVAWVTERRDVLSGLFYLLTILLYLRAREREERGRGWYWLSVAAFVCALLSKSMVVNLPVVLLILDVYPLRRLGGAVGWLSESARRVYVEKIPFVLLAAGASAIALMAQLSHDTMVSVVQLSGLGRLAVSAYGLSFYLWKMVAPVNLSPLYELPPTVNPWAPPFLLSYGVVVAITPIVLAFRRRVPGLPAAWVAYIVVLLPVLGIFQSGPQIAADRYTYLASLGWAILVSAGVL
;
A
#
# COMPACT_ATOMS: atom_id res chain seq x y z
N MET A 1 21.82 -14.32 -2.66
CA MET A 1 20.60 -13.53 -2.96
C MET A 1 19.47 -13.79 -1.96
N TRP A 2 19.31 -15.03 -1.48
CA TRP A 2 18.50 -15.37 -0.30
C TRP A 2 19.29 -15.11 0.98
N THR A 3 19.25 -13.87 1.46
CA THR A 3 20.05 -13.39 2.59
C THR A 3 19.28 -12.33 3.37
N THR A 4 19.68 -12.09 4.61
CA THR A 4 19.20 -11.00 5.47
C THR A 4 20.16 -9.80 5.47
N HIS A 5 21.11 -9.75 4.54
CA HIS A 5 22.11 -8.69 4.41
C HIS A 5 21.48 -7.29 4.56
N LEU A 6 22.14 -6.42 5.33
CA LEU A 6 21.66 -5.08 5.72
C LEU A 6 20.34 -5.08 6.50
N GLY A 7 20.01 -6.18 7.19
CA GLY A 7 18.81 -6.29 8.03
C GLY A 7 17.52 -6.43 7.22
N HIS A 8 17.62 -6.83 5.95
CA HIS A 8 16.48 -6.93 5.04
C HIS A 8 16.44 -8.28 4.33
N TYR A 9 15.31 -8.98 4.46
CA TYR A 9 15.01 -10.18 3.68
C TYR A 9 14.19 -9.80 2.44
N ILE A 10 14.88 -9.44 1.36
CA ILE A 10 14.28 -8.97 0.08
C ILE A 10 14.88 -9.70 -1.14
N PRO A 11 14.86 -11.04 -1.16
CA PRO A 11 15.58 -11.83 -2.16
C PRO A 11 15.21 -11.51 -3.61
N LEU A 12 13.92 -11.25 -3.91
CA LEU A 12 13.50 -10.96 -5.27
C LEU A 12 14.04 -9.61 -5.75
N THR A 13 14.10 -8.62 -4.86
CA THR A 13 14.74 -7.33 -5.13
C THR A 13 16.23 -7.53 -5.42
N TRP A 14 16.94 -8.30 -4.59
CA TRP A 14 18.36 -8.60 -4.84
C TRP A 14 18.58 -9.31 -6.18
N MET A 15 17.71 -10.25 -6.55
CA MET A 15 17.78 -10.96 -7.84
C MET A 15 17.60 -10.01 -9.02
N THR A 16 16.63 -9.10 -8.95
CA THR A 16 16.43 -8.11 -10.03
C THR A 16 17.58 -7.10 -10.14
N LEU A 17 18.21 -6.72 -9.02
CA LEU A 17 19.43 -5.89 -9.05
C LEU A 17 20.63 -6.66 -9.61
N GLY A 18 20.75 -7.95 -9.27
CA GLY A 18 21.77 -8.83 -9.84
C GLY A 18 21.59 -9.02 -11.35
N LEU A 19 20.35 -9.15 -11.83
CA LEU A 19 20.06 -9.20 -13.27
C LEU A 19 20.49 -7.91 -13.97
N ASP A 20 20.22 -6.75 -13.38
CA ASP A 20 20.70 -5.49 -13.95
C ASP A 20 22.22 -5.42 -13.98
N TYR A 21 22.92 -5.92 -12.95
CA TYR A 21 24.38 -5.96 -12.98
C TYR A 21 24.91 -6.82 -14.13
N LEU A 22 24.25 -7.96 -14.42
CA LEU A 22 24.64 -8.82 -15.53
C LEU A 22 24.42 -8.15 -16.90
N LEU A 23 23.37 -7.34 -17.04
CA LEU A 23 23.01 -6.68 -18.30
C LEU A 23 23.75 -5.35 -18.53
N TRP A 24 23.97 -4.58 -17.46
CA TRP A 24 24.39 -3.18 -17.51
C TRP A 24 25.70 -2.91 -16.75
N GLY A 25 26.26 -3.89 -16.04
CA GLY A 25 27.38 -3.67 -15.13
C GLY A 25 27.01 -2.65 -14.04
N MET A 26 27.94 -1.74 -13.72
CA MET A 26 27.70 -0.64 -12.77
C MET A 26 27.10 0.61 -13.43
N HIS A 27 26.59 0.53 -14.65
CA HIS A 27 26.07 1.69 -15.37
C HIS A 27 24.68 2.08 -14.83
N PRO A 28 24.51 3.26 -14.17
CA PRO A 28 23.31 3.58 -13.40
C PRO A 28 22.04 3.69 -14.26
N LEU A 29 22.19 4.03 -15.55
CA LEU A 29 21.09 4.17 -16.50
C LEU A 29 20.20 2.91 -16.56
N GLY A 30 20.79 1.71 -16.57
CA GLY A 30 20.04 0.46 -16.62
C GLY A 30 19.15 0.26 -15.39
N TYR A 31 19.68 0.58 -14.21
CA TYR A 31 18.96 0.45 -12.95
C TYR A 31 17.78 1.42 -12.83
N HIS A 32 17.96 2.67 -13.25
CA HIS A 32 16.88 3.66 -13.29
C HIS A 32 15.82 3.27 -14.34
N LEU A 33 16.23 2.78 -15.51
CA LEU A 33 15.31 2.32 -16.55
C LEU A 33 14.45 1.16 -16.05
N THR A 34 15.03 0.16 -15.39
CA THR A 34 14.28 -0.96 -14.81
C THR A 34 13.25 -0.47 -13.78
N ASN A 35 13.62 0.46 -12.89
CA ASN A 35 12.66 1.03 -11.93
C ASN A 35 11.54 1.81 -12.62
N LEU A 36 11.86 2.60 -13.65
CA LEU A 36 10.88 3.35 -14.44
C LEU A 36 9.90 2.42 -15.16
N LEU A 37 10.39 1.35 -15.77
CA LEU A 37 9.55 0.35 -16.44
C LEU A 37 8.65 -0.38 -15.45
N LEU A 38 9.17 -0.74 -14.26
CA LEU A 38 8.35 -1.32 -13.20
C LEU A 38 7.27 -0.34 -12.73
N HIS A 39 7.59 0.95 -12.59
CA HIS A 39 6.60 1.96 -12.22
C HIS A 39 5.52 2.16 -13.30
N ALA A 40 5.91 2.20 -14.58
CA ALA A 40 4.96 2.25 -15.69
C ALA A 40 4.04 1.01 -15.69
N ALA A 41 4.60 -0.18 -15.46
CA ALA A 41 3.81 -1.41 -15.32
C ALA A 41 2.84 -1.34 -14.14
N ASN A 42 3.24 -0.76 -12.99
CA ASN A 42 2.34 -0.50 -11.87
C ASN A 42 1.16 0.38 -12.29
N ALA A 43 1.39 1.47 -13.00
CA ALA A 43 0.33 2.37 -13.46
C ALA A 43 -0.67 1.65 -14.39
N VAL A 44 -0.17 0.80 -15.30
CA VAL A 44 -1.00 -0.02 -16.19
C VAL A 44 -1.83 -1.05 -15.42
N VAL A 45 -1.23 -1.78 -14.47
CA VAL A 45 -1.99 -2.73 -13.64
C VAL A 45 -3.00 -1.99 -12.76
N PHE A 46 -2.62 -0.83 -12.23
CA PHE A 46 -3.50 0.01 -11.42
C PHE A 46 -4.72 0.48 -12.23
N PHE A 47 -4.54 0.90 -13.48
CA PHE A 47 -5.65 1.20 -14.40
C PHE A 47 -6.69 0.05 -14.45
N PHE A 48 -6.23 -1.19 -14.61
CA PHE A 48 -7.13 -2.35 -14.65
C PHE A 48 -7.79 -2.64 -13.30
N VAL A 49 -7.08 -2.44 -12.20
CA VAL A 49 -7.65 -2.53 -10.84
C VAL A 49 -8.75 -1.49 -10.65
N VAL A 50 -8.48 -0.21 -10.96
CA VAL A 50 -9.45 0.88 -10.83
C VAL A 50 -10.67 0.60 -11.69
N ARG A 51 -10.48 0.23 -12.96
CA ARG A 51 -11.58 -0.09 -13.87
C ARG A 51 -12.48 -1.18 -13.29
N ARG A 52 -11.89 -2.21 -12.69
CA ARG A 52 -12.65 -3.30 -12.08
C ARG A 52 -13.38 -2.86 -10.81
N LEU A 53 -12.72 -2.11 -9.93
CA LEU A 53 -13.33 -1.61 -8.70
C LEU A 53 -14.49 -0.65 -8.98
N LEU A 54 -14.34 0.25 -9.94
CA LEU A 54 -15.42 1.17 -10.36
C LEU A 54 -16.59 0.41 -11.00
N THR A 55 -16.30 -0.60 -11.82
CA THR A 55 -17.34 -1.50 -12.38
C THR A 55 -18.15 -2.21 -11.29
N LEU A 56 -17.51 -2.60 -10.19
CA LEU A 56 -18.17 -3.23 -9.04
C LEU A 56 -18.92 -2.22 -8.15
N ALA A 57 -18.48 -0.96 -8.14
CA ALA A 57 -19.05 0.09 -7.31
C ALA A 57 -20.30 0.74 -7.91
N LEU A 58 -20.38 0.84 -9.24
CA LEU A 58 -21.46 1.53 -9.96
C LEU A 58 -22.67 0.62 -10.22
N PRO A 59 -23.93 1.15 -10.15
CA PRO A 59 -25.14 0.37 -10.43
C PRO A 59 -25.32 -0.07 -11.88
N SER A 60 -24.87 0.75 -12.86
CA SER A 60 -25.01 0.48 -14.30
C SER A 60 -23.69 0.73 -15.05
N PRO A 61 -22.73 -0.20 -14.99
CA PRO A 61 -21.39 0.02 -15.56
C PRO A 61 -21.37 0.04 -17.10
N SER A 62 -22.29 -0.69 -17.75
CA SER A 62 -22.34 -0.83 -19.22
C SER A 62 -22.63 0.47 -19.95
N GLU A 63 -23.38 1.38 -19.32
CA GLU A 63 -23.72 2.70 -19.87
C GLU A 63 -22.55 3.69 -19.79
N HIS A 64 -21.56 3.41 -18.94
CA HIS A 64 -20.45 4.31 -18.62
C HIS A 64 -19.12 3.81 -19.18
N GLY A 65 -19.10 2.93 -20.18
CA GLY A 65 -17.89 2.25 -20.64
C GLY A 65 -16.71 3.18 -20.96
N TYR A 66 -16.96 4.29 -21.67
CA TYR A 66 -15.96 5.31 -21.95
C TYR A 66 -15.57 6.11 -20.69
N ALA A 67 -16.55 6.57 -19.91
CA ALA A 67 -16.31 7.33 -18.68
C ALA A 67 -15.50 6.53 -17.65
N LEU A 68 -15.75 5.22 -17.53
CA LEU A 68 -14.98 4.27 -16.72
C LEU A 68 -13.52 4.18 -17.17
N ALA A 69 -13.28 4.13 -18.49
CA ALA A 69 -11.92 4.11 -19.02
C ALA A 69 -11.20 5.44 -18.74
N VAL A 70 -11.87 6.58 -18.94
CA VAL A 70 -11.32 7.91 -18.64
C VAL A 70 -11.00 8.03 -17.14
N SER A 71 -11.95 7.71 -16.27
CA SER A 71 -11.74 7.75 -14.80
C SER A 71 -10.59 6.83 -14.37
N SER A 72 -10.53 5.60 -14.90
CA SER A 72 -9.43 4.68 -14.60
C SER A 72 -8.07 5.22 -15.10
N GLY A 73 -8.07 5.89 -16.26
CA GLY A 73 -6.90 6.56 -16.82
C GLY A 73 -6.45 7.72 -15.94
N VAL A 74 -7.38 8.55 -15.46
CA VAL A 74 -7.10 9.65 -14.53
C VAL A 74 -6.49 9.12 -13.23
N ALA A 75 -7.05 8.07 -12.63
CA ALA A 75 -6.46 7.48 -11.42
C ALA A 75 -5.02 6.98 -11.65
N ALA A 76 -4.80 6.27 -12.77
CA ALA A 76 -3.48 5.76 -13.14
C ALA A 76 -2.48 6.89 -13.38
N LEU A 77 -2.89 7.97 -14.05
CA LEU A 77 -2.06 9.14 -14.29
C LEU A 77 -1.74 9.87 -12.99
N VAL A 78 -2.75 10.15 -12.15
CA VAL A 78 -2.57 10.76 -10.83
C VAL A 78 -1.56 9.97 -10.01
N PHE A 79 -1.62 8.63 -10.03
CA PHE A 79 -0.63 7.79 -9.36
C PHE A 79 0.76 7.87 -10.01
N ALA A 80 0.84 7.80 -11.35
CA ALA A 80 2.10 7.68 -12.09
C ALA A 80 2.94 8.96 -12.08
N ILE A 81 2.29 10.13 -12.16
CA ILE A 81 3.00 11.41 -12.28
C ILE A 81 3.13 12.16 -10.95
N HIS A 82 2.59 11.61 -9.86
CA HIS A 82 2.62 12.28 -8.56
C HIS A 82 4.08 12.53 -8.12
N PRO A 83 4.47 13.75 -7.69
CA PRO A 83 5.85 14.03 -7.28
C PRO A 83 6.37 13.13 -6.14
N LEU A 84 5.48 12.65 -5.27
CA LEU A 84 5.82 11.66 -4.23
C LEU A 84 6.32 10.30 -4.76
N ARG A 85 6.21 10.02 -6.07
CA ARG A 85 6.77 8.81 -6.67
C ARG A 85 8.28 8.91 -6.88
N VAL A 86 8.85 10.13 -6.87
CA VAL A 86 10.27 10.36 -7.18
C VAL A 86 11.17 9.52 -6.30
N GLU A 87 10.92 9.47 -4.99
CA GLU A 87 11.75 8.68 -4.07
C GLU A 87 11.72 7.18 -4.41
N SER A 88 10.53 6.59 -4.63
CA SER A 88 10.40 5.16 -4.96
C SER A 88 10.96 4.79 -6.35
N VAL A 89 10.91 5.72 -7.31
CA VAL A 89 11.29 5.44 -8.72
C VAL A 89 12.75 5.82 -9.00
N ALA A 90 13.17 7.03 -8.61
CA ALA A 90 14.50 7.54 -8.90
C ALA A 90 15.57 6.92 -8.01
N TRP A 91 15.26 6.57 -6.75
CA TRP A 91 16.24 5.90 -5.89
C TRP A 91 16.39 4.43 -6.27
N VAL A 92 17.53 4.07 -6.88
CA VAL A 92 17.78 2.72 -7.42
C VAL A 92 17.47 1.60 -6.43
N THR A 93 17.94 1.70 -5.18
CA THR A 93 17.76 0.66 -4.17
C THR A 93 16.33 0.58 -3.63
N GLU A 94 15.50 1.60 -3.86
CA GLU A 94 14.06 1.53 -3.58
C GLU A 94 13.29 0.76 -4.66
N ARG A 95 14.00 0.03 -5.54
CA ARG A 95 13.43 -1.03 -6.40
C ARG A 95 12.42 -1.93 -5.68
N ARG A 96 12.67 -2.22 -4.41
CA ARG A 96 11.76 -2.98 -3.55
C ARG A 96 10.33 -2.40 -3.51
N ASP A 97 10.15 -1.08 -3.63
CA ASP A 97 8.82 -0.46 -3.69
C ASP A 97 8.12 -0.70 -5.01
N VAL A 98 8.75 -0.33 -6.12
CA VAL A 98 8.12 -0.48 -7.44
C VAL A 98 7.87 -1.96 -7.77
N LEU A 99 8.77 -2.85 -7.36
CA LEU A 99 8.62 -4.29 -7.56
C LEU A 99 7.56 -4.91 -6.66
N SER A 100 7.58 -4.62 -5.36
CA SER A 100 6.56 -5.14 -4.44
C SER A 100 5.18 -4.57 -4.77
N GLY A 101 5.11 -3.30 -5.18
CA GLY A 101 3.88 -2.67 -5.63
C GLY A 101 3.28 -3.32 -6.87
N LEU A 102 4.11 -3.75 -7.83
CA LEU A 102 3.62 -4.43 -9.03
C LEU A 102 2.92 -5.73 -8.65
N PHE A 103 3.57 -6.54 -7.82
CA PHE A 103 3.02 -7.80 -7.33
C PHE A 103 1.83 -7.60 -6.37
N TYR A 104 1.80 -6.51 -5.61
CA TYR A 104 0.66 -6.12 -4.78
C TYR A 104 -0.59 -5.84 -5.63
N LEU A 105 -0.44 -5.00 -6.65
CA LEU A 105 -1.52 -4.65 -7.58
C LEU A 105 -1.95 -5.87 -8.42
N LEU A 106 -1.00 -6.70 -8.86
CA LEU A 106 -1.31 -7.95 -9.55
C LEU A 106 -2.10 -8.89 -8.64
N THR A 107 -1.71 -9.02 -7.36
CA THR A 107 -2.47 -9.83 -6.40
C THR A 107 -3.92 -9.35 -6.32
N ILE A 108 -4.14 -8.03 -6.19
CA ILE A 108 -5.50 -7.46 -6.17
C ILE A 108 -6.24 -7.77 -7.47
N LEU A 109 -5.63 -7.51 -8.62
CA LEU A 109 -6.27 -7.75 -9.93
C LEU A 109 -6.64 -9.22 -10.14
N LEU A 110 -5.74 -10.14 -9.81
CA LEU A 110 -5.92 -11.58 -9.94
C LEU A 110 -6.97 -12.10 -8.95
N TYR A 111 -6.98 -11.57 -7.72
CA TYR A 111 -8.00 -11.87 -6.72
C TYR A 111 -9.39 -11.44 -7.20
N LEU A 112 -9.51 -10.24 -7.79
CA LEU A 112 -10.77 -9.76 -8.38
C LEU A 112 -11.22 -10.63 -9.58
N ARG A 113 -10.28 -11.04 -10.45
CA ARG A 113 -10.55 -11.92 -11.60
C ARG A 113 -10.96 -13.33 -11.21
N ALA A 114 -10.38 -13.86 -10.13
CA ALA A 114 -10.74 -15.15 -9.57
C ALA A 114 -12.23 -15.24 -9.21
N ARG A 115 -12.87 -14.08 -9.02
CA ARG A 115 -14.29 -14.00 -8.69
C ARG A 115 -15.22 -13.81 -9.88
N GLU A 116 -14.71 -13.47 -11.06
CA GLU A 116 -15.53 -13.27 -12.27
C GLU A 116 -15.84 -14.57 -13.01
N ARG A 117 -14.89 -15.52 -13.02
CA ARG A 117 -14.98 -16.71 -13.86
C ARG A 117 -15.12 -17.93 -12.99
N GLU A 118 -16.30 -18.53 -12.93
CA GLU A 118 -16.56 -19.71 -12.08
C GLU A 118 -15.64 -20.89 -12.45
N GLU A 119 -15.43 -21.16 -13.74
CA GLU A 119 -14.62 -22.30 -14.19
C GLU A 119 -13.11 -22.10 -13.99
N ARG A 120 -12.60 -20.88 -14.16
CA ARG A 120 -11.16 -20.56 -14.05
C ARG A 120 -10.78 -19.88 -12.74
N GLY A 121 -11.72 -19.68 -11.84
CA GLY A 121 -11.56 -18.88 -10.62
C GLY A 121 -10.46 -19.41 -9.70
N ARG A 122 -10.33 -20.74 -9.60
CA ARG A 122 -9.30 -21.38 -8.77
C ARG A 122 -7.87 -21.09 -9.26
N GLY A 123 -7.66 -21.04 -10.58
CA GLY A 123 -6.35 -20.74 -11.15
C GLY A 123 -5.92 -19.30 -10.86
N TRP A 124 -6.82 -18.35 -11.09
CA TRP A 124 -6.58 -16.93 -10.77
C TRP A 124 -6.35 -16.70 -9.28
N TYR A 125 -7.07 -17.41 -8.41
CA TYR A 125 -6.87 -17.34 -6.97
C TYR A 125 -5.46 -17.77 -6.57
N TRP A 126 -5.00 -18.95 -7.00
CA TRP A 126 -3.64 -19.39 -6.66
C TRP A 126 -2.56 -18.53 -7.32
N LEU A 127 -2.82 -17.97 -8.51
CA LEU A 127 -1.91 -17.01 -9.11
C LEU A 127 -1.84 -15.71 -8.29
N SER A 128 -2.94 -15.28 -7.66
CA SER A 128 -2.94 -14.13 -6.74
C SER A 128 -2.12 -14.42 -5.47
N VAL A 129 -2.20 -15.66 -4.93
CA VAL A 129 -1.36 -16.09 -3.81
C VAL A 129 0.12 -16.09 -4.21
N ALA A 130 0.45 -16.62 -5.39
CA ALA A 130 1.82 -16.63 -5.91
C ALA A 130 2.37 -15.20 -6.14
N ALA A 131 1.54 -14.29 -6.68
CA ALA A 131 1.89 -12.88 -6.80
C ALA A 131 2.16 -12.26 -5.42
N PHE A 132 1.36 -12.59 -4.40
CA PHE A 132 1.59 -12.09 -3.05
C PHE A 132 2.91 -12.58 -2.44
N VAL A 133 3.28 -13.84 -2.67
CA VAL A 133 4.61 -14.36 -2.30
C VAL A 133 5.71 -13.50 -2.94
N CYS A 134 5.61 -13.21 -4.24
CA CYS A 134 6.57 -12.36 -4.93
C CYS A 134 6.63 -10.94 -4.35
N ALA A 135 5.48 -10.37 -3.94
CA ALA A 135 5.42 -9.09 -3.27
C ALA A 135 6.18 -9.10 -1.94
N LEU A 136 5.94 -10.12 -1.09
CA LEU A 136 6.60 -10.28 0.20
C LEU A 136 8.11 -10.50 0.07
N LEU A 137 8.54 -11.27 -0.95
CA LEU A 137 9.95 -11.49 -1.27
C LEU A 137 10.64 -10.25 -1.86
N SER A 138 9.88 -9.26 -2.30
CA SER A 138 10.40 -7.97 -2.78
C SER A 138 10.51 -6.96 -1.64
N LYS A 139 9.48 -6.86 -0.79
CA LYS A 139 9.44 -5.98 0.39
C LYS A 139 8.46 -6.53 1.42
N SER A 140 8.94 -6.87 2.62
CA SER A 140 8.08 -7.39 3.70
C SER A 140 6.99 -6.40 4.17
N MET A 141 7.13 -5.11 3.89
CA MET A 141 6.16 -4.07 4.28
C MET A 141 4.75 -4.28 3.70
N VAL A 142 4.61 -5.09 2.65
CA VAL A 142 3.32 -5.41 2.01
C VAL A 142 2.48 -6.45 2.77
N VAL A 143 2.88 -6.86 3.98
CA VAL A 143 2.15 -7.76 4.89
C VAL A 143 0.72 -7.31 5.21
N ASN A 144 0.39 -6.05 4.94
CA ASN A 144 -0.95 -5.49 5.11
C ASN A 144 -1.99 -5.96 4.06
N LEU A 145 -1.55 -6.56 2.95
CA LEU A 145 -2.44 -6.93 1.84
C LEU A 145 -3.65 -7.81 2.21
N PRO A 146 -3.56 -8.83 3.10
CA PRO A 146 -4.72 -9.63 3.47
C PRO A 146 -5.86 -8.78 4.05
N VAL A 147 -5.52 -7.74 4.80
CA VAL A 147 -6.49 -6.79 5.36
C VAL A 147 -7.05 -5.90 4.25
N VAL A 148 -6.24 -5.46 3.29
CA VAL A 148 -6.73 -4.71 2.13
C VAL A 148 -7.69 -5.55 1.26
N LEU A 149 -7.40 -6.84 1.05
CA LEU A 149 -8.34 -7.73 0.37
C LEU A 149 -9.66 -7.86 1.16
N LEU A 150 -9.61 -7.93 2.49
CA LEU A 150 -10.79 -7.94 3.34
C LEU A 150 -11.59 -6.63 3.24
N ILE A 151 -10.91 -5.48 3.17
CA ILE A 151 -11.56 -4.18 2.92
C ILE A 151 -12.30 -4.20 1.59
N LEU A 152 -11.68 -4.75 0.53
CA LEU A 152 -12.34 -4.91 -0.78
C LEU A 152 -13.56 -5.84 -0.70
N ASP A 153 -13.51 -6.88 0.14
CA ASP A 153 -14.65 -7.77 0.42
C ASP A 153 -15.79 -7.05 1.17
N VAL A 154 -15.50 -6.01 1.97
CA VAL A 154 -16.52 -5.09 2.52
C VAL A 154 -17.07 -4.17 1.42
N TYR A 155 -16.18 -3.47 0.71
CA TYR A 155 -16.52 -2.57 -0.39
C TYR A 155 -15.36 -2.49 -1.40
N PRO A 156 -15.61 -2.65 -2.71
CA PRO A 156 -16.93 -2.64 -3.37
C PRO A 156 -17.60 -4.02 -3.51
N LEU A 157 -16.98 -5.13 -3.11
CA LEU A 157 -17.53 -6.47 -3.35
C LEU A 157 -18.76 -6.81 -2.49
N ARG A 158 -18.95 -6.14 -1.33
CA ARG A 158 -20.12 -6.28 -0.43
C ARG A 158 -20.42 -7.72 0.01
N ARG A 159 -19.38 -8.54 0.22
CA ARG A 159 -19.48 -9.96 0.58
C ARG A 159 -19.71 -10.22 2.07
N LEU A 160 -19.39 -9.24 2.92
CA LEU A 160 -19.51 -9.37 4.38
C LEU A 160 -20.87 -8.94 4.94
N GLY A 161 -21.89 -8.74 4.10
CA GLY A 161 -23.31 -8.65 4.52
C GLY A 161 -23.66 -7.51 5.50
N GLY A 162 -22.83 -6.47 5.62
CA GLY A 162 -23.09 -5.31 6.49
C GLY A 162 -22.95 -5.62 7.98
N ALA A 163 -23.70 -4.93 8.85
CA ALA A 163 -23.52 -4.99 10.30
C ALA A 163 -23.75 -6.37 10.93
N VAL A 164 -24.62 -7.19 10.32
CA VAL A 164 -25.02 -8.51 10.86
C VAL A 164 -24.33 -9.66 10.09
N GLY A 165 -23.73 -9.36 8.93
CA GLY A 165 -23.18 -10.37 8.02
C GLY A 165 -21.82 -10.95 8.43
N TRP A 166 -21.11 -10.35 9.40
CA TRP A 166 -19.75 -10.77 9.80
C TRP A 166 -19.65 -12.20 10.37
N LEU A 167 -20.77 -12.74 10.89
CA LEU A 167 -20.86 -14.07 11.48
C LEU A 167 -21.57 -15.09 10.59
N SER A 168 -21.93 -14.71 9.36
CA SER A 168 -22.62 -15.59 8.42
C SER A 168 -21.71 -16.64 7.80
N GLU A 169 -22.29 -17.74 7.29
CA GLU A 169 -21.56 -18.75 6.52
C GLU A 169 -20.87 -18.17 5.27
N SER A 170 -21.43 -17.12 4.65
CA SER A 170 -20.77 -16.42 3.55
C SER A 170 -19.52 -15.67 4.00
N ALA A 171 -19.54 -15.05 5.18
CA ALA A 171 -18.35 -14.42 5.78
C ALA A 171 -17.28 -15.45 6.15
N ARG A 172 -17.67 -16.64 6.63
CA ARG A 172 -16.73 -17.75 6.89
C ARG A 172 -15.94 -18.12 5.64
N ARG A 173 -16.59 -18.16 4.46
CA ARG A 173 -15.89 -18.41 3.19
C ARG A 173 -14.87 -17.32 2.88
N VAL A 174 -15.21 -16.04 3.10
CA VAL A 174 -14.27 -14.91 2.93
C VAL A 174 -13.04 -15.08 3.83
N TYR A 175 -13.23 -15.43 5.10
CA TYR A 175 -12.11 -15.62 6.03
C TYR A 175 -11.23 -16.80 5.65
N VAL A 176 -11.81 -17.94 5.25
CA VAL A 176 -11.06 -19.11 4.80
C VAL A 176 -10.22 -18.79 3.55
N GLU A 177 -10.76 -18.01 2.61
CA GLU A 177 -10.02 -17.51 1.45
C GLU A 177 -8.82 -16.62 1.84
N LYS A 178 -8.80 -16.02 3.04
CA LYS A 178 -7.67 -15.20 3.51
C LYS A 178 -6.60 -15.99 4.23
N ILE A 179 -6.87 -17.22 4.66
CA ILE A 179 -5.92 -18.02 5.44
C ILE A 179 -4.54 -18.10 4.77
N PRO A 180 -4.41 -18.45 3.47
CA PRO A 180 -3.09 -18.52 2.84
C PRO A 180 -2.35 -17.18 2.87
N PHE A 181 -3.05 -16.08 2.60
CA PHE A 181 -2.47 -14.73 2.63
C PHE A 181 -2.02 -14.34 4.05
N VAL A 182 -2.83 -14.62 5.07
CA VAL A 182 -2.50 -14.32 6.47
C VAL A 182 -1.29 -15.14 6.93
N LEU A 183 -1.24 -16.44 6.62
CA LEU A 183 -0.11 -17.30 6.96
C LEU A 183 1.18 -16.83 6.29
N LEU A 184 1.12 -16.44 5.01
CA LEU A 184 2.26 -15.89 4.29
C LEU A 184 2.72 -14.54 4.90
N ALA A 185 1.79 -13.66 5.24
CA ALA A 185 2.09 -12.39 5.88
C ALA A 185 2.73 -12.58 7.27
N ALA A 186 2.21 -13.53 8.06
CA ALA A 186 2.77 -13.88 9.36
C ALA A 186 4.19 -14.44 9.23
N GLY A 187 4.41 -15.38 8.30
CA GLY A 187 5.74 -15.94 8.03
C GLY A 187 6.75 -14.88 7.58
N ALA A 188 6.36 -14.01 6.64
CA ALA A 188 7.22 -12.92 6.18
C ALA A 188 7.53 -11.90 7.29
N SER A 189 6.56 -11.60 8.16
CA SER A 189 6.75 -10.72 9.31
C SER A 189 7.74 -11.33 10.32
N ALA A 190 7.63 -12.64 10.59
CA ALA A 190 8.55 -13.36 11.47
C ALA A 190 9.99 -13.34 10.91
N ILE A 191 10.16 -13.62 9.60
CA ILE A 191 11.48 -13.55 8.95
C ILE A 191 12.05 -12.14 9.00
N ALA A 192 11.24 -11.11 8.74
CA ALA A 192 11.69 -9.71 8.79
C ALA A 192 12.13 -9.31 10.21
N LEU A 193 11.41 -9.76 11.25
CA LEU A 193 11.79 -9.52 12.64
C LEU A 193 13.11 -10.22 12.98
N MET A 194 13.25 -11.50 12.61
CA MET A 194 14.50 -12.25 12.82
C MET A 194 15.68 -11.58 12.10
N ALA A 195 15.49 -11.09 10.87
CA ALA A 195 16.51 -10.39 10.10
C ALA A 195 16.97 -9.09 10.77
N GLN A 196 16.06 -8.33 11.37
CA GLN A 196 16.41 -7.10 12.10
C GLN A 196 17.19 -7.40 13.40
N LEU A 197 16.74 -8.41 14.15
CA LEU A 197 17.37 -8.81 15.42
C LEU A 197 18.80 -9.34 15.22
N SER A 198 19.09 -9.94 14.07
CA SER A 198 20.39 -10.58 13.80
C SER A 198 21.44 -9.66 13.19
N HIS A 199 21.14 -8.38 12.93
CA HIS A 199 22.09 -7.44 12.30
C HIS A 199 22.40 -6.20 13.16
N ASP A 200 21.97 -6.16 14.43
CA ASP A 200 22.08 -4.98 15.33
C ASP A 200 21.55 -3.67 14.70
N THR A 201 20.83 -3.78 13.57
CA THR A 201 20.17 -2.71 12.82
C THR A 201 18.91 -2.21 13.53
N MET A 202 18.58 -2.77 14.70
CA MET A 202 17.76 -2.06 15.66
C MET A 202 18.58 -0.87 16.19
N VAL A 203 18.69 0.17 15.35
CA VAL A 203 18.83 1.53 15.84
C VAL A 203 17.80 1.62 16.95
N SER A 204 18.31 1.84 18.17
CA SER A 204 17.54 1.89 19.41
C SER A 204 16.18 2.43 19.05
N VAL A 205 15.15 1.62 19.31
CA VAL A 205 13.79 2.11 19.37
C VAL A 205 13.92 3.36 20.22
N VAL A 206 13.92 4.54 19.59
CA VAL A 206 13.91 5.82 20.28
C VAL A 206 12.90 5.57 21.38
N GLN A 207 13.29 5.79 22.64
CA GLN A 207 12.46 5.53 23.82
C GLN A 207 11.24 6.46 23.79
N LEU A 208 10.42 6.32 22.75
CA LEU A 208 9.16 6.95 22.52
C LEU A 208 8.28 6.33 23.58
N SER A 209 7.86 7.18 24.50
CA SER A 209 6.75 6.87 25.38
C SER A 209 5.53 6.43 24.53
N GLY A 210 4.58 5.74 25.15
CA GLY A 210 3.34 5.36 24.45
C GLY A 210 2.65 6.55 23.76
N LEU A 211 2.70 7.73 24.40
CA LEU A 211 2.19 8.98 23.82
C LEU A 211 3.06 9.51 22.67
N GLY A 212 4.39 9.36 22.74
CA GLY A 212 5.29 9.71 21.63
C GLY A 212 5.00 8.88 20.37
N ARG A 213 4.70 7.58 20.53
CA ARG A 213 4.31 6.71 19.41
C ARG A 213 2.99 7.13 18.78
N LEU A 214 2.00 7.50 19.60
CA LEU A 214 0.74 8.03 19.13
C LEU A 214 0.94 9.35 18.36
N ALA A 215 1.78 10.24 18.89
CA ALA A 215 2.13 11.52 18.27
C ALA A 215 2.73 11.33 16.88
N VAL A 216 3.76 10.48 16.78
CA VAL A 216 4.42 10.18 15.49
C VAL A 216 3.46 9.47 14.52
N SER A 217 2.58 8.59 15.01
CA SER A 217 1.58 7.93 14.16
C SER A 217 0.55 8.91 13.60
N ALA A 218 0.02 9.82 14.43
CA ALA A 218 -0.89 10.86 13.99
C ALA A 218 -0.22 11.84 13.03
N TYR A 219 1.04 12.20 13.31
CA TYR A 219 1.88 12.99 12.42
C TYR A 219 2.01 12.32 11.06
N GLY A 220 2.39 11.04 11.00
CA GLY A 220 2.50 10.30 9.74
C GLY A 220 1.19 10.29 8.95
N LEU A 221 0.07 9.96 9.60
CA LEU A 221 -1.25 9.95 8.95
C LEU A 221 -1.64 11.32 8.37
N SER A 222 -1.30 12.41 9.06
CA SER A 222 -1.62 13.78 8.59
C SER A 222 -0.63 14.26 7.54
N PHE A 223 0.65 13.95 7.73
CA PHE A 223 1.76 14.32 6.86
C PHE A 223 1.57 13.79 5.44
N TYR A 224 1.26 12.49 5.28
CA TYR A 224 1.11 11.96 3.93
C TYR A 224 -0.15 12.46 3.23
N LEU A 225 -1.24 12.73 3.96
CA LEU A 225 -2.43 13.40 3.41
C LEU A 225 -2.08 14.78 2.86
N TRP A 226 -1.39 15.59 3.66
CA TRP A 226 -0.93 16.91 3.23
C TRP A 226 -0.02 16.83 2.01
N LYS A 227 0.96 15.92 2.02
CA LYS A 227 1.91 15.74 0.93
C LYS A 227 1.27 15.23 -0.37
N MET A 228 0.17 14.48 -0.28
CA MET A 228 -0.62 14.08 -1.45
C MET A 228 -1.40 15.24 -2.07
N VAL A 229 -1.80 16.24 -1.28
CA VAL A 229 -2.50 17.42 -1.79
C VAL A 229 -1.50 18.48 -2.28
N ALA A 230 -0.44 18.71 -1.51
CA ALA A 230 0.58 19.72 -1.78
C ALA A 230 1.99 19.10 -1.61
N PRO A 231 2.57 18.51 -2.67
CA PRO A 231 3.88 17.87 -2.63
C PRO A 231 5.02 18.91 -2.68
N VAL A 232 5.03 19.84 -1.72
CA VAL A 232 6.05 20.89 -1.58
C VAL A 232 7.10 20.50 -0.54
N ASN A 233 8.32 21.01 -0.68
CA ASN A 233 9.44 20.74 0.24
C ASN A 233 9.66 19.24 0.48
N LEU A 234 9.73 18.46 -0.62
CA LEU A 234 10.06 17.03 -0.55
C LEU A 234 11.51 16.86 -0.14
N SER A 235 11.78 15.93 0.77
CA SER A 235 13.11 15.69 1.33
C SER A 235 13.46 14.21 1.23
N PRO A 236 14.71 13.85 0.88
CA PRO A 236 15.19 12.47 0.97
C PRO A 236 15.14 11.91 2.40
N LEU A 237 15.17 12.78 3.41
CA LEU A 237 15.13 12.41 4.82
C LEU A 237 14.30 13.41 5.61
N TYR A 238 13.27 12.91 6.32
CA TYR A 238 12.55 13.66 7.35
C TYR A 238 12.98 13.09 8.69
N GLU A 239 13.87 13.77 9.40
CA GLU A 239 14.47 13.26 10.63
C GLU A 239 13.45 13.15 11.77
N LEU A 240 13.56 12.07 12.54
CA LEU A 240 12.86 11.92 13.81
C LEU A 240 13.61 12.73 14.88
N PRO A 241 12.95 13.71 15.53
CA PRO A 241 13.58 14.47 16.60
C PRO A 241 14.06 13.55 17.73
N PRO A 242 15.21 13.84 18.37
CA PRO A 242 15.73 13.03 19.48
C PRO A 242 14.74 12.89 20.64
N THR A 243 13.94 13.92 20.88
CA THR A 243 12.87 13.94 21.87
C THR A 243 11.55 14.31 21.21
N VAL A 244 10.53 13.48 21.41
CA VAL A 244 9.18 13.74 20.93
C VAL A 244 8.35 14.26 22.11
N ASN A 245 7.99 15.55 22.06
CA ASN A 245 6.98 16.12 22.95
C ASN A 245 5.59 15.96 22.29
N PRO A 246 4.71 15.06 22.80
CA PRO A 246 3.40 14.79 22.19
C PRO A 246 2.47 16.02 22.15
N TRP A 247 2.78 17.05 22.95
CA TRP A 247 2.00 18.27 23.08
C TRP A 247 2.55 19.42 22.22
N ALA A 248 3.62 19.18 21.45
CA ALA A 248 4.14 20.20 20.55
C ALA A 248 3.14 20.50 19.41
N PRO A 249 3.09 21.75 18.89
CA PRO A 249 2.10 22.17 17.90
C PRO A 249 1.94 21.24 16.68
N PRO A 250 3.01 20.70 16.06
CA PRO A 250 2.87 19.82 14.89
C PRO A 250 2.07 18.55 15.20
N PHE A 251 2.22 17.98 16.39
CA PHE A 251 1.50 16.77 16.80
C PHE A 251 0.04 17.07 17.18
N LEU A 252 -0.20 18.18 17.88
CA LEU A 252 -1.56 18.63 18.21
C LEU A 252 -2.40 18.90 16.95
N LEU A 253 -1.81 19.58 15.95
CA LEU A 253 -2.45 19.78 14.66
C LEU A 253 -2.75 18.44 13.97
N SER A 254 -1.80 17.50 14.02
CA SER A 254 -1.96 16.17 13.44
C SER A 254 -3.06 15.35 14.11
N TYR A 255 -3.19 15.42 15.44
CA TYR A 255 -4.33 14.82 16.14
C TYR A 255 -5.65 15.44 15.68
N GLY A 256 -5.70 16.78 15.60
CA GLY A 256 -6.87 17.49 15.11
C GLY A 256 -7.30 17.04 13.71
N VAL A 257 -6.35 16.89 12.78
CA VAL A 257 -6.60 16.40 11.42
C VAL A 257 -7.16 14.98 11.43
N VAL A 258 -6.52 14.04 12.14
CA VAL A 258 -6.97 12.63 12.19
C VAL A 258 -8.36 12.50 12.83
N VAL A 259 -8.60 13.25 13.91
CA VAL A 259 -9.87 13.29 14.63
C VAL A 259 -10.95 13.96 13.80
N ALA A 260 -10.64 14.94 12.95
CA ALA A 260 -11.60 15.59 12.06
C ALA A 260 -11.96 14.72 10.83
N ILE A 261 -10.97 14.05 10.24
CA ILE A 261 -11.18 13.25 9.02
C ILE A 261 -12.10 12.06 9.28
N THR A 262 -11.95 11.38 10.43
CA THR A 262 -12.73 10.17 10.69
C THR A 262 -14.25 10.44 10.73
N PRO A 263 -14.77 11.43 11.47
CA PRO A 263 -16.17 11.86 11.39
C PRO A 263 -16.60 12.31 9.99
N ILE A 264 -15.76 13.04 9.24
CA ILE A 264 -16.07 13.45 7.86
C ILE A 264 -16.28 12.20 6.98
N VAL A 265 -15.37 11.23 7.05
CA VAL A 265 -15.47 9.95 6.33
C VAL A 265 -16.77 9.22 6.69
N LEU A 266 -17.12 9.18 7.99
CA LEU A 266 -18.35 8.55 8.46
C LEU A 266 -19.61 9.30 8.06
N ALA A 267 -19.58 10.64 8.00
CA ALA A 267 -20.70 11.47 7.57
C ALA A 267 -20.98 11.28 6.06
N PHE A 268 -19.92 11.16 5.25
CA PHE A 268 -20.02 11.00 3.80
C PHE A 268 -20.13 9.54 3.34
N ARG A 269 -20.09 8.54 4.25
CA ARG A 269 -20.13 7.11 3.90
C ARG A 269 -21.33 6.67 3.06
N ARG A 270 -22.45 7.39 3.13
CA ARG A 270 -23.66 7.09 2.33
C ARG A 270 -23.59 7.70 0.93
N ARG A 271 -22.95 8.87 0.78
CA ARG A 271 -22.80 9.58 -0.49
C ARG A 271 -21.62 9.05 -1.30
N VAL A 272 -20.52 8.75 -0.63
CA VAL A 272 -19.29 8.19 -1.22
C VAL A 272 -18.92 6.92 -0.46
N PRO A 273 -19.55 5.76 -0.78
CA PRO A 273 -19.31 4.52 -0.04
C PRO A 273 -17.87 3.99 -0.12
N GLY A 274 -17.10 4.41 -1.13
CA GLY A 274 -15.67 4.10 -1.23
C GLY A 274 -14.77 4.90 -0.28
N LEU A 275 -15.25 6.02 0.28
CA LEU A 275 -14.44 6.89 1.13
C LEU A 275 -13.98 6.20 2.43
N PRO A 276 -14.84 5.49 3.18
CA PRO A 276 -14.39 4.68 4.32
C PRO A 276 -13.39 3.59 3.93
N ALA A 277 -13.59 2.91 2.79
CA ALA A 277 -12.68 1.86 2.34
C ALA A 277 -11.28 2.43 2.03
N ALA A 278 -11.21 3.57 1.33
CA ALA A 278 -9.96 4.26 1.05
C ALA A 278 -9.27 4.75 2.34
N TRP A 279 -10.03 5.31 3.30
CA TRP A 279 -9.49 5.78 4.57
C TRP A 279 -8.89 4.65 5.41
N VAL A 280 -9.61 3.53 5.55
CA VAL A 280 -9.12 2.37 6.31
C VAL A 280 -7.94 1.72 5.58
N ALA A 281 -7.99 1.60 4.25
CA ALA A 281 -6.88 1.05 3.47
C ALA A 281 -5.62 1.92 3.61
N TYR A 282 -5.77 3.24 3.60
CA TYR A 282 -4.68 4.19 3.83
C TYR A 282 -4.00 3.97 5.20
N ILE A 283 -4.79 3.85 6.28
CA ILE A 283 -4.26 3.57 7.62
C ILE A 283 -3.57 2.19 7.67
N VAL A 284 -4.21 1.16 7.10
CA VAL A 284 -3.72 -0.22 7.11
C VAL A 284 -2.40 -0.36 6.34
N VAL A 285 -2.28 0.28 5.18
CA VAL A 285 -1.07 0.25 4.37
C VAL A 285 0.08 0.98 5.06
N LEU A 286 -0.21 2.09 5.75
CA LEU A 286 0.80 2.84 6.50
C LEU A 286 1.16 2.21 7.83
N LEU A 287 0.33 1.33 8.38
CA LEU A 287 0.52 0.77 9.73
C LEU A 287 1.96 0.30 10.02
N PRO A 288 2.66 -0.44 9.13
CA PRO A 288 4.02 -0.91 9.38
C PRO A 288 5.08 0.20 9.48
N VAL A 289 4.76 1.44 9.06
CA VAL A 289 5.67 2.59 9.06
C VAL A 289 5.21 3.73 9.98
N LEU A 290 4.07 3.58 10.65
CA LEU A 290 3.64 4.53 11.68
C LEU A 290 4.46 4.35 12.96
N GLY A 291 4.40 5.35 13.85
CA GLY A 291 5.12 5.40 15.12
C GLY A 291 4.95 4.18 16.05
N ILE A 292 3.91 3.37 15.84
CA ILE A 292 3.69 2.09 16.53
C ILE A 292 4.83 1.11 16.24
N PHE A 293 5.20 0.96 14.96
CA PHE A 293 6.23 0.03 14.46
C PHE A 293 7.46 0.75 13.90
N GLN A 294 7.69 1.98 14.35
CA GLN A 294 8.75 2.88 13.91
C GLN A 294 10.10 2.14 13.75
N SER A 295 10.69 2.24 12.56
CA SER A 295 12.02 1.73 12.27
C SER A 295 12.83 2.75 11.47
N GLY A 296 14.07 2.98 11.91
CA GLY A 296 14.99 3.93 11.30
C GLY A 296 14.91 5.35 11.87
N PRO A 297 15.84 6.22 11.46
CA PRO A 297 16.00 7.59 11.97
C PRO A 297 14.95 8.58 11.45
N GLN A 298 14.07 8.18 10.53
CA GLN A 298 13.14 9.08 9.85
C GLN A 298 11.74 9.07 10.47
N ILE A 299 11.15 10.24 10.75
CA ILE A 299 9.75 10.35 11.20
C ILE A 299 8.75 10.03 10.09
N ALA A 300 9.12 10.31 8.84
CA ALA A 300 8.32 10.06 7.65
C ALA A 300 9.23 9.85 6.42
N ALA A 301 8.68 9.30 5.34
CA ALA A 301 9.36 9.22 4.05
C ALA A 301 8.35 9.22 2.90
N ASP A 302 8.64 9.93 1.80
CA ASP A 302 7.70 10.12 0.69
C ASP A 302 7.34 8.77 0.04
N ARG A 303 8.31 7.86 -0.04
CA ARG A 303 8.17 6.48 -0.54
C ARG A 303 7.06 5.67 0.15
N TYR A 304 6.73 5.96 1.41
CA TYR A 304 5.66 5.24 2.12
C TYR A 304 4.26 5.55 1.56
N THR A 305 4.14 6.61 0.77
CA THR A 305 2.89 6.93 0.08
C THR A 305 2.64 6.08 -1.17
N TYR A 306 3.62 5.26 -1.61
CA TYR A 306 3.55 4.54 -2.89
C TYR A 306 2.26 3.73 -3.01
N LEU A 307 1.96 2.86 -2.04
CA LEU A 307 0.71 2.10 -2.01
C LEU A 307 -0.42 2.81 -1.25
N ALA A 308 -0.10 3.64 -0.26
CA ALA A 308 -1.11 4.29 0.58
C ALA A 308 -1.96 5.30 -0.20
N SER A 309 -1.43 5.88 -1.27
CA SER A 309 -2.15 6.87 -2.10
C SER A 309 -3.17 6.27 -3.07
N LEU A 310 -3.18 4.94 -3.28
CA LEU A 310 -4.01 4.30 -4.31
C LEU A 310 -5.50 4.54 -4.09
N GLY A 311 -5.99 4.42 -2.85
CA GLY A 311 -7.39 4.66 -2.51
C GLY A 311 -7.82 6.11 -2.80
N TRP A 312 -6.94 7.07 -2.54
CA TRP A 312 -7.19 8.48 -2.81
C TRP A 312 -7.21 8.79 -4.30
N ALA A 313 -6.29 8.21 -5.09
CA ALA A 313 -6.28 8.35 -6.54
C ALA A 313 -7.58 7.83 -7.17
N ILE A 314 -8.13 6.72 -6.66
CA ILE A 314 -9.44 6.19 -7.09
C ILE A 314 -10.57 7.17 -6.76
N LEU A 315 -10.58 7.76 -5.56
CA LEU A 315 -11.64 8.70 -5.16
C LEU A 315 -11.62 9.99 -5.98
N VAL A 316 -10.43 10.53 -6.25
CA VAL A 316 -10.27 11.72 -7.10
C VAL A 316 -10.80 11.45 -8.50
N SER A 317 -10.48 10.29 -9.08
CA SER A 317 -10.93 9.96 -10.43
C SER A 317 -12.42 9.64 -10.50
N ALA A 318 -13.01 9.14 -9.41
CA ALA A 318 -14.44 8.85 -9.35
C ALA A 318 -15.30 10.11 -9.48
N GLY A 319 -14.77 11.30 -9.19
CA GLY A 319 -15.46 12.58 -9.45
C GLY A 319 -15.56 12.96 -10.93
N VAL A 320 -14.92 12.20 -11.83
CA VAL A 320 -14.99 12.38 -13.30
C VAL A 320 -16.10 11.51 -13.92
N LEU A 321 -16.71 10.62 -13.13
CA LEU A 321 -17.88 9.82 -13.49
C LEU A 321 -19.17 10.56 -13.19
#